data_AF-A0A8S4R140-F1
#
_entry.id   AF-A0A8S4R140-F1
#
_cell.length_a   1.000
_cell.length_b   1.000
_cell.length_c   1.000
_cell.angle_alpha   90.00
_cell.angle_beta   90.00
_cell.angle_gamma   90.00
#
_symmetry.space_group_name_H-M   'P 1'
#
loop_
_entity.id
_entity.type
_entity.pdbx_description
1 polymer ?
#
loop_
_entity_poly.entity_id
_entity_poly.type
_entity_poly.pdbx_seq_one_letter_code
_entity_poly.pdbx_strand_id
1 'polypeptide(L)'
;MRYASETCSLNMGLIRRLRVTQRAMERAMLEVSLRDQIRHEEIRRRTRVSDIAQRIAKLKWQWARHTRTDGGWGLKVPEWRPRTGNAA
;
A
#
# COMPACT_ATOMS: atom_id res chain seq x y z
N MET A 1 -2.07 -7.73 14.53
CA MET A 1 -2.22 -6.51 13.71
C MET A 1 -3.16 -6.80 12.53
N ARG A 2 -4.46 -6.51 12.66
CA ARG A 2 -5.48 -6.78 11.60
C ARG A 2 -6.17 -5.51 11.07
N TYR A 3 -6.30 -4.49 11.91
CA TYR A 3 -7.00 -3.25 11.57
C TYR A 3 -6.30 -2.40 10.49
N ALA A 4 -4.97 -2.35 10.52
CA ALA A 4 -4.19 -1.52 9.59
C ALA A 4 -4.31 -1.94 8.12
N SER A 5 -4.63 -3.21 7.85
CA SER A 5 -4.84 -3.72 6.48
C SER A 5 -6.24 -3.44 5.93
N GLU A 6 -7.25 -3.28 6.80
CA GLU A 6 -8.63 -3.00 6.40
C GLU A 6 -8.79 -1.55 5.90
N THR A 7 -8.04 -0.59 6.48
CA THR A 7 -8.10 0.84 6.12
C THR A 7 -7.15 1.24 4.99
N CYS A 8 -6.58 0.29 4.23
CA CYS A 8 -5.69 0.62 3.11
C CYS A 8 -6.45 1.18 1.88
N SER A 9 -7.11 2.32 2.04
CA SER A 9 -7.44 3.25 0.96
C SER A 9 -6.13 3.83 0.42
N LEU A 10 -5.47 3.08 -0.45
CA LEU A 10 -4.20 3.42 -1.09
C LEU A 10 -4.38 4.60 -2.04
N ASN A 11 -4.39 5.80 -1.46
CA ASN A 11 -4.40 7.03 -2.22
C ASN A 11 -2.99 7.29 -2.77
N MET A 12 -2.86 7.69 -4.04
CA MET A 12 -1.56 7.94 -4.68
C MET A 12 -0.71 8.96 -3.90
N GLY A 13 -1.35 9.90 -3.20
CA GLY A 13 -0.69 10.84 -2.31
C GLY A 13 0.03 10.18 -1.13
N LEU A 14 -0.55 9.13 -0.54
CA LEU A 14 0.05 8.37 0.57
C LEU A 14 1.29 7.59 0.11
N ILE A 15 1.21 6.94 -1.05
CA ILE A 15 2.35 6.24 -1.67
C ILE A 15 3.48 7.22 -1.95
N ARG A 16 3.17 8.43 -2.44
CA ARG A 16 4.17 9.47 -2.67
C ARG A 16 4.86 9.90 -1.38
N ARG A 17 4.10 10.11 -0.30
CA ARG A 17 4.66 10.45 1.03
C ARG A 17 5.57 9.36 1.57
N LEU A 18 5.14 8.10 1.47
CA LEU A 18 5.95 6.94 1.89
C LEU A 18 7.25 6.80 1.10
N ARG A 19 7.23 7.12 -0.20
CA ARG A 19 8.45 7.16 -1.02
C ARG A 19 9.41 8.28 -0.60
N VAL A 20 8.88 9.43 -0.20
CA VAL A 20 9.70 10.56 0.29
C VAL A 20 10.33 10.21 1.64
N THR A 21 9.56 9.65 2.58
CA THR A 21 10.09 9.25 3.89
C THR A 21 11.12 8.13 3.74
N GLN A 22 10.89 7.14 2.87
CA GLN A 22 11.88 6.11 2.55
C GLN A 22 13.20 6.70 2.08
N ARG A 23 13.17 7.64 1.13
CA ARG A 23 14.38 8.29 0.59
C ARG A 23 15.12 9.13 1.63
N ALA A 24 14.40 9.72 2.58
CA ALA A 24 15.02 10.44 3.69
C ALA A 24 15.72 9.47 4.65
N MET A 25 15.07 8.35 4.99
CA MET A 25 15.65 7.29 5.82
C MET A 25 16.88 6.65 5.17
N GLU A 26 16.81 6.30 3.87
CA GLU A 26 17.94 5.73 3.13
C GLU A 26 19.16 6.67 3.09
N ARG A 27 18.94 7.99 3.03
CA ARG A 27 20.02 8.98 3.12
C ARG A 27 20.60 9.08 4.53
N ALA A 28 19.76 9.07 5.55
CA ALA A 28 20.20 9.08 6.94
C ALA A 28 21.03 7.83 7.28
N MET A 29 20.63 6.66 6.79
CA MET A 29 21.36 5.40 6.99
C MET A 29 22.77 5.41 6.38
N LEU A 30 22.97 6.15 5.28
CA LEU A 30 24.26 6.27 4.61
C LEU A 30 25.01 7.55 4.99
N GLU A 31 24.46 8.37 5.90
CA GLU A 31 24.97 9.69 6.29
C GLU A 31 25.25 10.62 5.10
N VAL A 32 24.47 10.50 4.02
CA VAL A 32 24.67 11.26 2.78
C VAL A 32 23.83 12.52 2.79
N SER A 33 24.46 13.65 2.46
CA SER A 33 23.80 14.93 2.34
C SER A 33 23.16 15.12 0.96
N LEU A 34 22.24 16.08 0.82
CA LEU A 34 21.72 16.46 -0.50
C LEU A 34 22.80 17.09 -1.41
N ARG A 35 23.92 17.56 -0.83
CA ARG A 35 25.02 18.20 -1.57
C ARG A 35 25.85 17.20 -2.37
N ASP A 36 25.87 15.94 -1.92
CA ASP A 36 26.63 14.88 -2.58
C ASP A 36 26.01 14.48 -3.93
N GLN A 37 24.79 14.97 -4.24
CA GLN A 37 24.05 14.73 -5.49
C GLN A 37 24.00 13.25 -5.93
N ILE A 38 24.09 12.33 -4.96
CA ILE A 38 24.10 10.90 -5.25
C ILE A 38 22.74 10.51 -5.85
N ARG A 39 22.78 9.82 -6.99
CA ARG A 39 21.58 9.31 -7.66
C ARG A 39 20.85 8.35 -6.73
N HIS A 40 19.53 8.47 -6.72
CA HIS A 40 18.67 7.63 -5.89
C HIS A 40 18.80 6.12 -6.22
N GLU A 41 19.16 5.77 -7.45
CA GLU A 41 19.45 4.39 -7.87
C GLU A 41 20.66 3.80 -7.15
N GLU A 42 21.71 4.60 -6.96
CA GLU A 42 22.94 4.19 -6.27
C GLU A 42 22.70 4.02 -4.76
N ILE A 43 21.94 4.94 -4.15
CA ILE A 43 21.49 4.82 -2.74
C ILE A 43 20.68 3.53 -2.54
N ARG A 44 19.79 3.19 -3.49
CA ARG A 44 19.01 1.94 -3.47
C ARG A 44 19.88 0.71 -3.64
N ARG A 45 20.89 0.76 -4.51
CA ARG A 45 21.84 -0.37 -4.71
C ARG A 45 22.64 -0.67 -3.44
N ARG A 46 23.06 0.37 -2.72
CA ARG A 46 23.83 0.25 -1.47
C ARG A 46 22.99 -0.25 -0.30
N THR A 47 21.77 0.28 -0.14
CA THR A 47 20.90 -0.08 0.99
C THR A 47 20.15 -1.40 0.78
N ARG A 48 19.91 -1.82 -0.47
CA ARG A 48 19.10 -3.01 -0.83
C ARG A 48 17.70 -3.01 -0.19
N VAL A 49 17.20 -1.86 0.24
CA VAL A 49 15.89 -1.72 0.87
C VAL A 49 14.82 -2.00 -0.17
N SER A 50 13.91 -2.93 0.15
CA SER A 50 12.81 -3.29 -0.75
C SER A 50 11.85 -2.12 -0.96
N ASP A 51 11.36 -1.94 -2.19
CA ASP A 51 10.45 -0.82 -2.51
C ASP A 51 9.14 -0.96 -1.70
N ILE A 52 8.84 0.07 -0.89
CA ILE A 52 7.65 0.10 -0.04
C ILE A 52 6.38 -0.01 -0.89
N ALA A 53 6.36 0.53 -2.11
CA ALA A 53 5.21 0.41 -3.00
C ALA A 53 4.96 -1.04 -3.43
N GLN A 54 6.02 -1.81 -3.70
CA GLN A 54 5.89 -3.24 -4.02
C GLN A 54 5.43 -4.04 -2.81
N ARG A 55 5.98 -3.75 -1.62
CA ARG A 55 5.56 -4.38 -0.35
C ARG A 55 4.07 -4.15 -0.10
N ILE A 56 3.61 -2.91 -0.24
CA ILE A 56 2.23 -2.50 -0.07
C ILE A 56 1.32 -3.15 -1.11
N ALA A 57 1.73 -3.19 -2.38
CA ALA A 57 0.97 -3.88 -3.42
C ALA A 57 0.82 -5.37 -3.11
N LYS A 58 1.90 -6.04 -2.66
CA LYS A 58 1.86 -7.45 -2.26
C LYS A 58 0.94 -7.69 -1.07
N LEU A 59 0.99 -6.83 -0.05
CA LEU A 59 0.10 -6.91 1.11
C LEU A 59 -1.36 -6.69 0.71
N LYS A 60 -1.63 -5.74 -0.20
CA LYS A 60 -2.97 -5.50 -0.75
C LYS A 60 -3.48 -6.74 -1.49
N TRP A 61 -2.64 -7.35 -2.34
CA TRP A 61 -2.98 -8.57 -3.08
C TRP A 61 -3.21 -9.76 -2.14
N GLN A 62 -2.38 -9.91 -1.10
CA GLN A 62 -2.55 -10.96 -0.09
C GLN A 62 -3.83 -10.77 0.71
N TRP A 63 -4.16 -9.53 1.07
CA TRP A 63 -5.42 -9.20 1.76
C TRP A 63 -6.62 -9.48 0.85
N ALA A 64 -6.61 -9.00 -0.40
CA ALA A 64 -7.68 -9.30 -1.37
C ALA A 64 -7.86 -10.81 -1.59
N ARG A 65 -6.76 -11.57 -1.61
CA ARG A 65 -6.80 -13.04 -1.67
C ARG A 65 -7.41 -13.63 -0.40
N HIS A 66 -7.02 -13.15 0.78
CA HIS A 66 -7.55 -13.59 2.06
C HIS A 66 -9.05 -13.29 2.19
N THR A 67 -9.50 -12.07 1.88
CA THR A 67 -10.91 -11.68 1.88
C THR A 67 -11.75 -12.52 0.92
N ARG A 68 -11.15 -13.02 -0.16
CA ARG A 68 -11.82 -13.90 -1.13
C ARG A 68 -11.90 -15.37 -0.66
N THR A 69 -10.96 -15.84 0.15
CA THR A 69 -10.93 -17.21 0.69
C THR A 69 -11.71 -17.33 2.01
N ASP A 70 -11.71 -16.28 2.84
CA ASP A 70 -12.47 -16.21 4.08
C ASP A 70 -13.93 -15.87 3.74
N GLY A 71 -14.68 -16.90 3.38
CA GLY A 71 -16.05 -16.89 2.83
C GLY A 71 -17.16 -16.34 3.73
N GLY A 72 -16.94 -15.24 4.46
CA GLY A 72 -17.98 -14.52 5.21
C GLY A 72 -18.50 -13.26 4.50
N TRP A 73 -17.62 -12.54 3.78
CA TRP A 73 -17.95 -11.23 3.19
C TRP A 73 -17.96 -11.22 1.66
N GLY A 74 -17.16 -12.07 0.99
CA GLY A 74 -17.03 -12.08 -0.47
C GLY A 74 -18.26 -12.59 -1.25
N LEU A 75 -19.12 -13.39 -0.61
CA LEU A 75 -20.33 -13.95 -1.22
C LEU A 75 -21.57 -13.05 -1.08
N LYS A 76 -21.57 -12.08 -0.15
CA LYS A 76 -22.75 -11.24 0.15
C LYS A 76 -22.86 -9.97 -0.70
N VAL A 77 -21.85 -9.63 -1.50
CA VAL A 77 -21.80 -8.34 -2.20
C VAL A 77 -22.46 -8.30 -3.60
N PRO A 78 -22.82 -9.40 -4.32
CA PRO A 78 -23.50 -9.23 -5.60
C PRO A 78 -25.02 -9.05 -5.50
N GLU A 79 -25.64 -9.22 -4.32
CA GLU A 79 -27.09 -9.02 -4.18
C GLU A 79 -27.42 -7.66 -3.54
N TRP A 80 -26.93 -6.58 -4.15
CA TRP A 80 -27.62 -5.30 -4.00
C TRP A 80 -28.84 -5.34 -4.92
N ARG A 81 -30.00 -5.76 -4.38
CA ARG A 81 -31.28 -5.57 -5.08
C ARG A 81 -31.73 -4.13 -4.87
N PRO A 82 -32.01 -3.35 -5.94
CA PRO A 82 -32.71 -2.10 -5.77
C PRO A 82 -34.06 -2.41 -5.11
N ARG A 83 -34.37 -1.71 -4.02
CA ARG A 83 -35.68 -1.79 -3.37
C ARG A 83 -36.67 -1.13 -4.32
N THR A 84 -37.21 -1.89 -5.28
CA THR A 84 -38.42 -1.48 -6.00
C THR A 84 -39.55 -1.41 -4.98
N GLY A 85 -39.78 -0.21 -4.47
CA GLY A 85 -40.96 0.09 -3.69
C GLY A 85 -42.18 -0.03 -4.60
N ASN A 86 -42.89 -1.14 -4.49
CA ASN A 86 -44.30 -1.16 -4.87
C ASN A 86 -45.05 -0.42 -3.77
N ALA A 87 -45.43 0.82 -4.05
CA ALA A 87 -46.59 1.43 -3.45
C ALA A 87 -47.77 1.10 -4.38
N ALA A 88 -48.57 0.12 -3.97
CA ALA A 88 -49.92 -0.12 -4.47
C ALA A 88 -50.82 -0.29 -3.24
#